data_AF-A0A1Y2GWR3-F1
#
_entry.id   AF-A0A1Y2GWR3-F1
#
_cell.length_a   1.000
_cell.length_b   1.000
_cell.length_c   1.000
_cell.angle_alpha   90.00
_cell.angle_beta   90.00
_cell.angle_gamma   90.00
#
_symmetry.space_group_name_H-M   'P 1'
#
loop_
_entity.id
_entity.type
_entity.pdbx_description
1 polymer ?
#
loop_
_entity_poly.entity_id
_entity_poly.type
_entity_poly.pdbx_seq_one_letter_code
_entity_poly.pdbx_strand_id
1 'polypeptide(L)'
;MALLLQSITRSLLQKQQKLRCHGDTIIVKRALTTWFAGPALKSTRQQLCAWKRPQYVVQEQVCYSTLQQSSRTQTGRRRWTPVTIGLALCPIITFGLGTWQVQRLRWKVGLIESLEERMLLEAIPLPRKVNLDAIEDFEYRKVKVTGHYRHDEEMLLGPRTRGDGQPGYFLITPLERPNASKILVRRGWVPREKKDQSTRKDGLIEGEVTVEGLLRSGEQKASSFVPENKPEKNEWYSLDLETMAKRSDAQPIIVETLLDTPAHLIKSELIDKNIPVGRSPVVELRNNHKEYIVTWYSLCIATSAMLYILMRRPPPTKKAPQMLPRHV
;
A
#
# COMPACT_ATOMS: atom_id res chain seq x y z
N MET A 1 3.40 -20.42 8.11
CA MET A 1 2.62 -19.53 9.03
C MET A 1 3.29 -19.27 10.37
N ALA A 2 3.88 -20.26 11.06
CA ALA A 2 4.55 -20.04 12.35
C ALA A 2 5.77 -19.09 12.29
N LEU A 3 6.52 -19.10 11.18
CA LEU A 3 7.71 -18.24 10.98
C LEU A 3 7.35 -16.75 10.74
N LEU A 4 6.18 -16.48 10.15
CA LEU A 4 5.68 -15.10 9.94
C LEU A 4 5.17 -14.47 11.23
N LEU A 5 4.53 -15.27 12.10
CA LEU A 5 4.10 -14.83 13.43
C LEU A 5 5.30 -14.61 14.38
N GLN A 6 6.36 -15.40 14.26
CA GLN A 6 7.61 -15.20 15.01
C GLN A 6 8.39 -13.95 14.59
N SER A 7 8.36 -13.58 13.29
CA SER A 7 9.01 -12.36 12.79
C SER A 7 8.31 -11.09 13.30
N ILE A 8 6.97 -11.08 13.28
CA ILE A 8 6.16 -9.93 13.72
C ILE A 8 6.25 -9.74 15.24
N THR A 9 6.28 -10.83 16.03
CA THR A 9 6.45 -10.74 17.50
C THR A 9 7.84 -10.27 17.91
N ARG A 10 8.92 -10.67 17.22
CA ARG A 10 10.27 -10.14 17.47
C ARG A 10 10.38 -8.64 17.16
N SER A 11 9.77 -8.19 16.07
CA SER A 11 9.75 -6.77 15.69
C SER A 11 8.98 -5.90 16.70
N LEU A 12 7.89 -6.43 17.27
CA LEU A 12 7.10 -5.74 18.30
C LEU A 12 7.80 -5.71 19.67
N LEU A 13 8.54 -6.76 20.04
CA LEU A 13 9.35 -6.77 21.27
C LEU A 13 10.54 -5.79 21.19
N GLN A 14 11.21 -5.70 20.04
CA GLN A 14 12.36 -4.81 19.85
C GLN A 14 11.98 -3.33 19.90
N LYS A 15 10.74 -2.98 19.50
CA LYS A 15 10.19 -1.62 19.62
C LYS A 15 9.71 -1.26 21.03
N GLN A 16 9.27 -2.23 21.84
CA GLN A 16 8.89 -2.00 23.24
C GLN A 16 10.10 -1.80 24.16
N GLN A 17 11.24 -2.42 23.83
CA GLN A 17 12.47 -2.30 24.62
C GLN A 17 13.15 -0.92 24.46
N LYS A 18 12.97 -0.26 23.31
CA LYS A 18 13.50 1.09 23.02
C LYS A 18 12.71 2.23 23.70
N LEU A 19 11.53 1.93 24.25
CA LEU A 19 10.66 2.89 24.96
C LEU A 19 10.76 2.80 26.50
N ARG A 20 11.62 1.92 27.04
CA ARG A 20 11.82 1.72 28.50
C ARG A 20 13.10 2.32 29.07
N CYS A 21 13.82 3.15 28.32
CA CYS A 21 15.02 3.86 28.80
C CYS A 21 14.73 5.30 29.26
N HIS A 22 13.62 5.52 29.96
CA HIS A 22 13.39 6.71 30.79
C HIS A 22 12.75 6.23 32.10
N GLY A 23 13.45 6.46 33.20
CA GLY A 23 13.10 5.96 34.53
C GLY A 23 11.78 6.54 35.03
N ASP A 24 10.99 5.71 35.71
CA ASP A 24 10.89 5.80 37.17
C ASP A 24 10.16 4.58 37.73
N THR A 25 10.59 4.21 38.93
CA THR A 25 10.31 2.95 39.63
C THR A 25 9.18 3.16 40.63
N ILE A 26 8.05 2.44 40.53
CA ILE A 26 7.26 2.05 41.71
C ILE A 26 6.80 0.59 41.57
N ILE A 27 7.10 -0.13 42.64
CA ILE A 27 6.96 -1.55 42.94
C ILE A 27 5.49 -1.91 43.22
N VAL A 28 4.93 -2.95 42.58
CA VAL A 28 4.18 -4.03 43.28
C VAL A 28 4.31 -5.35 42.50
N LYS A 29 4.87 -6.35 43.18
CA LYS A 29 5.01 -7.74 42.78
C LYS A 29 3.64 -8.47 42.82
N ARG A 30 3.42 -9.32 41.81
CA ARG A 30 3.04 -10.76 41.95
C ARG A 30 1.87 -11.11 42.88
N ALA A 31 0.75 -11.59 42.32
CA ALA A 31 -0.04 -12.68 42.91
C ALA A 31 -1.02 -13.28 41.90
N LEU A 32 -0.61 -14.37 41.26
CA LEU A 32 -1.50 -15.48 40.91
C LEU A 32 -1.80 -16.26 42.19
N THR A 33 -2.95 -16.94 42.22
CA THR A 33 -3.38 -18.06 43.09
C THR A 33 -4.41 -17.78 44.20
N THR A 34 -5.26 -18.80 44.36
CA THR A 34 -6.18 -19.11 45.47
C THR A 34 -7.54 -18.41 45.52
N TRP A 35 -8.58 -19.12 45.05
CA TRP A 35 -9.96 -18.98 45.54
C TRP A 35 -10.51 -20.39 45.82
N PHE A 36 -10.11 -20.95 46.96
CA PHE A 36 -10.76 -22.06 47.65
C PHE A 36 -10.43 -21.89 49.15
N ALA A 37 -11.44 -21.59 49.96
CA ALA A 37 -11.64 -22.02 51.36
C ALA A 37 -12.32 -20.94 52.23
N GLY A 38 -13.54 -21.25 52.69
CA GLY A 38 -14.08 -20.92 54.02
C GLY A 38 -14.48 -19.46 54.31
N PRO A 39 -15.48 -19.22 55.19
CA PRO A 39 -15.48 -19.81 56.52
C PRO A 39 -16.81 -20.47 56.97
N ALA A 40 -16.65 -21.40 57.90
CA ALA A 40 -17.69 -22.01 58.73
C ALA A 40 -18.06 -21.11 59.94
N LEU A 41 -19.15 -21.49 60.63
CA LEU A 41 -19.70 -21.06 61.95
C LEU A 41 -21.15 -20.54 61.76
N LYS A 42 -22.21 -20.97 62.47
CA LYS A 42 -22.33 -21.59 63.80
C LYS A 42 -23.54 -22.55 63.95
N SER A 43 -23.36 -23.44 64.93
CA SER A 43 -24.31 -24.20 65.76
C SER A 43 -25.80 -23.82 65.76
N THR A 44 -26.68 -24.82 65.95
CA THR A 44 -27.36 -25.09 67.24
C THR A 44 -27.83 -26.55 67.27
N ARG A 45 -27.67 -27.22 68.42
CA ARG A 45 -28.04 -28.62 68.70
C ARG A 45 -29.06 -28.61 69.85
N GLN A 46 -29.89 -29.65 69.89
CA GLN A 46 -30.74 -30.16 71.00
C GLN A 46 -32.19 -29.67 71.12
N GLN A 47 -33.14 -30.60 70.95
CA GLN A 47 -33.95 -31.29 72.00
C GLN A 47 -34.80 -32.36 71.24
N LEU A 48 -34.59 -33.68 71.39
CA LEU A 48 -34.98 -34.65 72.43
C LEU A 48 -36.48 -34.90 72.64
N CYS A 49 -36.80 -36.21 72.63
CA CYS A 49 -38.01 -36.93 73.10
C CYS A 49 -39.24 -36.94 72.16
N ALA A 50 -40.00 -38.01 71.97
CA ALA A 50 -39.91 -39.45 72.29
C ALA A 50 -41.12 -40.15 71.63
N TRP A 51 -40.96 -41.44 71.33
CA TRP A 51 -41.97 -42.51 71.47
C TRP A 51 -42.91 -42.93 70.30
N LYS A 52 -42.96 -44.28 70.18
CA LYS A 52 -43.93 -45.21 69.55
C LYS A 52 -43.94 -45.46 68.02
N ARG A 53 -43.39 -46.64 67.67
CA ARG A 53 -43.82 -47.52 66.57
C ARG A 53 -45.13 -48.27 66.96
N PRO A 54 -45.71 -49.14 66.11
CA PRO A 54 -46.00 -49.03 64.67
C PRO A 54 -47.47 -49.44 64.38
N GLN A 55 -48.03 -49.14 63.21
CA GLN A 55 -49.01 -50.04 62.59
C GLN A 55 -48.84 -50.08 61.07
N TYR A 56 -48.75 -51.31 60.58
CA TYR A 56 -48.74 -51.73 59.19
C TYR A 56 -50.07 -51.36 58.51
N VAL A 57 -49.98 -50.80 57.30
CA VAL A 57 -51.01 -51.01 56.26
C VAL A 57 -50.28 -51.28 54.96
N VAL A 58 -50.39 -52.52 54.51
CA VAL A 58 -50.03 -52.97 53.16
C VAL A 58 -51.11 -52.44 52.22
N GLN A 59 -50.72 -51.65 51.22
CA GLN A 59 -51.60 -51.35 50.10
C GLN A 59 -50.78 -51.39 48.81
N GLU A 60 -50.76 -52.57 48.19
CA GLU A 60 -50.43 -52.74 46.78
C GLU A 60 -51.41 -51.93 45.95
N GLN A 61 -50.94 -50.93 45.19
CA GLN A 61 -51.56 -50.56 43.92
C GLN A 61 -50.51 -50.01 42.94
N VAL A 62 -50.21 -50.87 41.96
CA VAL A 62 -49.94 -50.57 40.54
C VAL A 62 -48.84 -49.56 40.24
N CYS A 63 -47.63 -50.07 40.03
CA CYS A 63 -46.53 -49.36 39.40
C CYS A 63 -46.83 -49.22 37.88
N TYR A 64 -47.54 -48.16 37.48
CA TYR A 64 -47.43 -47.68 36.10
C TYR A 64 -46.02 -47.12 35.93
N SER A 65 -45.12 -47.93 35.38
CA SER A 65 -43.84 -47.42 34.86
C SER A 65 -44.16 -46.53 33.67
N THR A 66 -44.54 -45.28 33.92
CA THR A 66 -44.37 -44.23 32.92
C THR A 66 -42.90 -44.28 32.55
N LEU A 67 -42.59 -44.78 31.35
CA LEU A 67 -41.30 -44.55 30.71
C LEU A 67 -41.19 -43.05 30.56
N GLN A 68 -40.73 -42.39 31.62
CA GLN A 68 -40.30 -41.01 31.61
C GLN A 68 -38.98 -41.05 30.85
N GLN A 69 -39.11 -41.17 29.53
CA GLN A 69 -38.03 -41.01 28.59
C GLN A 69 -37.63 -39.56 28.76
N SER A 70 -36.68 -39.34 29.67
CA SER A 70 -35.91 -38.12 29.79
C SER A 70 -35.35 -37.86 28.40
N SER A 71 -36.10 -37.10 27.59
CA SER A 71 -35.58 -36.42 26.43
C SER A 71 -34.66 -35.36 26.99
N ARG A 72 -33.49 -35.81 27.44
CA ARG A 72 -32.34 -34.96 27.69
C ARG A 72 -32.12 -34.29 26.34
N THR A 73 -32.68 -33.09 26.18
CA THR A 73 -32.42 -32.23 25.05
C THR A 73 -30.92 -32.02 25.11
N GLN A 74 -30.18 -32.81 24.35
CA GLN A 74 -28.77 -32.59 24.13
C GLN A 74 -28.75 -31.22 23.45
N THR A 75 -28.49 -30.17 24.23
CA THR A 75 -28.08 -28.88 23.71
C THR A 75 -26.76 -29.15 23.00
N GLY A 76 -26.87 -29.51 21.73
CA GLY A 76 -25.74 -29.94 20.92
C GLY A 76 -24.75 -28.80 20.89
N ARG A 77 -23.65 -28.91 21.66
CA ARG A 77 -22.52 -28.00 21.53
C ARG A 77 -22.14 -27.97 20.07
N ARG A 78 -22.29 -26.81 19.44
CA ARG A 78 -21.98 -26.59 18.04
C ARG A 78 -20.52 -26.94 17.81
N ARG A 79 -20.26 -28.05 17.13
CA ARG A 79 -18.90 -28.50 16.83
C ARG A 79 -18.30 -27.57 15.78
N TRP A 80 -17.13 -27.03 16.06
CA TRP A 80 -16.34 -26.28 15.09
C TRP A 80 -15.93 -27.24 13.97
N THR A 81 -16.56 -27.11 12.82
CA THR A 81 -16.15 -27.83 11.61
C THR A 81 -15.02 -27.05 10.92
N PRO A 82 -14.16 -27.70 10.13
CA PRO A 82 -13.13 -27.02 9.35
C PRO A 82 -13.68 -25.85 8.51
N VAL A 83 -14.91 -25.99 8.00
CA VAL A 83 -15.63 -24.93 7.27
C VAL A 83 -15.93 -23.71 8.16
N THR A 84 -16.41 -23.93 9.40
CA THR A 84 -16.66 -22.81 10.33
C THR A 84 -15.37 -22.11 10.77
N ILE A 85 -14.27 -22.85 10.90
CA ILE A 85 -12.96 -22.29 11.23
C ILE A 85 -12.43 -21.47 10.05
N GLY A 86 -12.49 -22.01 8.82
CA GLY A 86 -12.10 -21.28 7.61
C GLY A 86 -12.92 -20.00 7.40
N LEU A 87 -14.22 -20.06 7.63
CA LEU A 87 -15.11 -18.89 7.54
C LEU A 87 -14.81 -17.85 8.63
N ALA A 88 -14.35 -18.27 9.81
CA ALA A 88 -13.92 -17.36 10.88
C ALA A 88 -12.54 -16.73 10.63
N LEU A 89 -11.64 -17.44 9.93
CA LEU A 89 -10.32 -16.92 9.58
C LEU A 89 -10.36 -15.91 8.43
N CYS A 90 -11.28 -16.09 7.48
CA CYS A 90 -11.44 -15.21 6.33
C CYS A 90 -11.57 -13.72 6.69
N PRO A 91 -12.50 -13.28 7.57
CA PRO A 91 -12.64 -11.88 7.94
C PRO A 91 -11.39 -11.31 8.62
N ILE A 92 -10.69 -12.11 9.42
CA ILE A 92 -9.43 -11.70 10.08
C ILE A 92 -8.35 -11.39 9.04
N ILE A 93 -8.21 -12.26 8.04
CA ILE A 93 -7.22 -12.09 6.96
C ILE A 93 -7.59 -10.87 6.09
N THR A 94 -8.85 -10.77 5.66
CA THR A 94 -9.30 -9.65 4.82
C THR A 94 -9.23 -8.30 5.54
N PHE A 95 -9.48 -8.27 6.86
CA PHE A 95 -9.31 -7.06 7.66
C PHE A 95 -7.84 -6.66 7.78
N GLY A 96 -6.94 -7.62 7.98
CA GLY A 96 -5.50 -7.38 7.98
C GLY A 96 -5.01 -6.84 6.64
N LEU A 97 -5.47 -7.42 5.53
CA LEU A 97 -5.15 -6.95 4.18
C LEU A 97 -5.72 -5.56 3.91
N GLY A 98 -6.97 -5.28 4.30
CA GLY A 98 -7.57 -3.96 4.19
C GLY A 98 -6.81 -2.90 4.97
N THR A 99 -6.42 -3.22 6.22
CA THR A 99 -5.62 -2.33 7.07
C THR A 99 -4.24 -2.06 6.48
N TRP A 100 -3.58 -3.09 5.95
CA TRP A 100 -2.31 -2.93 5.26
C TRP A 100 -2.44 -2.04 4.02
N GLN A 101 -3.51 -2.17 3.23
CA GLN A 101 -3.77 -1.30 2.09
C GLN A 101 -3.99 0.16 2.52
N VAL A 102 -4.69 0.42 3.63
CA VAL A 102 -4.84 1.77 4.21
C VAL A 102 -3.48 2.35 4.60
N GLN A 103 -2.64 1.57 5.29
CA GLN A 103 -1.30 2.02 5.68
C GLN A 103 -0.43 2.31 4.45
N ARG A 104 -0.49 1.43 3.43
CA ARG A 104 0.26 1.60 2.18
C ARG A 104 -0.21 2.83 1.40
N LEU A 105 -1.52 3.08 1.38
CA LEU A 105 -2.10 4.29 0.79
C LEU A 105 -1.60 5.54 1.51
N ARG A 106 -1.67 5.59 2.85
CA ARG A 106 -1.20 6.75 3.63
C ARG A 106 0.27 7.06 3.39
N TRP A 107 1.11 6.03 3.38
CA TRP A 107 2.53 6.19 3.06
C TRP A 107 2.74 6.78 1.66
N LYS A 108 2.02 6.28 0.65
CA LYS A 108 2.11 6.82 -0.72
C LYS A 108 1.61 8.26 -0.82
N VAL A 109 0.51 8.59 -0.14
CA VAL A 109 -0.05 9.95 -0.15
C VAL A 109 0.92 10.92 0.50
N GLY A 110 1.48 10.59 1.67
CA GLY A 110 2.50 11.44 2.30
C GLY A 110 3.75 11.62 1.44
N LEU A 111 4.14 10.61 0.65
CA LEU A 111 5.22 10.76 -0.32
C LEU A 111 4.85 11.74 -1.44
N ILE A 112 3.65 11.63 -2.02
CA ILE A 112 3.16 12.57 -3.04
C ILE A 112 3.13 14.00 -2.49
N GLU A 113 2.54 14.20 -1.32
CA GLU A 113 2.47 15.51 -0.66
C GLU A 113 3.87 16.10 -0.46
N SER A 114 4.83 15.30 0.02
CA SER A 114 6.21 15.78 0.20
C SER A 114 6.90 16.18 -1.11
N LEU A 115 6.57 15.53 -2.23
CA LEU A 115 7.10 15.88 -3.55
C LEU A 115 6.41 17.13 -4.11
N GLU A 116 5.09 17.27 -3.92
CA GLU A 116 4.33 18.45 -4.31
C GLU A 116 4.79 19.69 -3.55
N GLU A 117 5.04 19.59 -2.24
CA GLU A 117 5.61 20.68 -1.44
C GLU A 117 6.97 21.13 -1.98
N ARG A 118 7.84 20.18 -2.35
CA ARG A 118 9.16 20.47 -2.96
C ARG A 118 9.05 21.21 -4.28
N MET A 119 8.00 20.94 -5.06
CA MET A 119 7.74 21.59 -6.34
C MET A 119 7.21 23.03 -6.17
N LEU A 120 6.65 23.37 -5.01
CA LEU A 120 6.20 24.73 -4.70
C LEU A 120 7.35 25.65 -4.25
N LEU A 121 8.46 25.09 -3.78
CA LEU A 121 9.63 25.86 -3.36
C LEU A 121 10.27 26.62 -4.53
N GLU A 122 10.90 27.76 -4.21
CA GLU A 122 11.61 28.57 -5.19
C GLU A 122 12.79 27.81 -5.84
N ALA A 123 13.07 28.14 -7.09
CA ALA A 123 14.12 27.51 -7.87
C ALA A 123 15.51 27.86 -7.31
N ILE A 124 16.32 26.85 -7.00
CA ILE A 124 17.70 27.04 -6.53
C ILE A 124 18.69 27.03 -7.70
N PRO A 125 19.77 27.82 -7.67
CA PRO A 125 20.81 27.74 -8.69
C PRO A 125 21.53 26.39 -8.61
N LEU A 126 21.70 25.71 -9.75
CA LEU A 126 22.43 24.44 -9.78
C LEU A 126 23.93 24.68 -9.55
N PRO A 127 24.60 23.90 -8.67
CA PRO A 127 26.04 24.04 -8.46
C PRO A 127 26.83 23.71 -9.74
N ARG A 128 28.08 24.19 -9.80
CA ARG A 128 28.98 23.97 -10.95
C ARG A 128 29.20 22.49 -11.26
N LYS A 129 29.31 21.66 -10.22
CA LYS A 129 29.35 20.21 -10.32
C LYS A 129 28.33 19.64 -9.35
N VAL A 130 27.40 18.85 -9.85
CA VAL A 130 26.37 18.20 -9.02
C VAL A 130 26.99 16.97 -8.36
N ASN A 131 26.77 16.82 -7.05
CA ASN A 131 27.10 15.60 -6.33
C ASN A 131 26.00 14.57 -6.61
N LEU A 132 26.35 13.45 -7.26
CA LEU A 132 25.38 12.44 -7.68
C LEU A 132 24.73 11.72 -6.49
N ASP A 133 25.48 11.53 -5.40
CA ASP A 133 25.00 10.83 -4.20
C ASP A 133 23.88 11.59 -3.47
N ALA A 134 23.82 12.92 -3.65
CA ALA A 134 22.82 13.77 -3.01
C ALA A 134 21.56 13.97 -3.86
N ILE A 135 21.51 13.49 -5.12
CA ILE A 135 20.43 13.86 -6.06
C ILE A 135 19.07 13.35 -5.60
N GLU A 136 19.01 12.16 -5.00
CA GLU A 136 17.74 11.58 -4.52
C GLU A 136 17.03 12.49 -3.52
N ASP A 137 17.79 13.18 -2.67
CA ASP A 137 17.25 14.14 -1.70
C ASP A 137 16.66 15.39 -2.37
N PHE A 138 17.14 15.75 -3.56
CA PHE A 138 16.70 16.90 -4.35
C PHE A 138 15.80 16.52 -5.54
N GLU A 139 15.33 15.26 -5.63
CA GLU A 139 14.37 14.89 -6.66
C GLU A 139 13.10 15.74 -6.54
N TYR A 140 12.57 16.20 -7.68
CA TYR A 140 11.43 17.11 -7.78
C TYR A 140 11.66 18.52 -7.22
N ARG A 141 12.92 18.91 -6.94
CA ARG A 141 13.23 20.32 -6.64
C ARG A 141 13.36 21.14 -7.91
N LYS A 142 12.81 22.35 -7.89
CA LYS A 142 13.02 23.35 -8.93
C LYS A 142 14.47 23.82 -8.89
N VAL A 143 15.13 23.80 -10.03
CA VAL A 143 16.48 24.29 -10.23
C VAL A 143 16.51 25.28 -11.38
N LYS A 144 17.37 26.28 -11.24
CA LYS A 144 17.65 27.28 -12.25
C LYS A 144 19.06 27.08 -12.78
N VAL A 145 19.19 27.06 -14.10
CA VAL A 145 20.48 26.88 -14.75
C VAL A 145 20.60 27.75 -15.98
N THR A 146 21.80 28.27 -16.21
CA THR A 146 22.10 29.13 -17.36
C THR A 146 23.21 28.50 -18.18
N GLY A 147 23.07 28.53 -19.51
CA GLY A 147 24.04 27.97 -20.44
C GLY A 147 23.58 28.02 -21.90
N HIS A 148 24.32 27.34 -22.77
CA HIS A 148 24.05 27.25 -24.20
C HIS A 148 23.58 25.83 -24.56
N TYR A 149 22.53 25.70 -25.37
CA TYR A 149 22.08 24.39 -25.84
C TYR A 149 23.01 23.85 -26.92
N ARG A 150 23.44 22.60 -26.74
CA ARG A 150 24.18 21.83 -27.76
C ARG A 150 23.20 21.10 -28.65
N HIS A 151 22.63 21.84 -29.59
CA HIS A 151 21.66 21.32 -30.58
C HIS A 151 22.28 20.28 -31.51
N ASP A 152 23.60 20.25 -31.65
CA ASP A 152 24.38 19.23 -32.36
C ASP A 152 24.36 17.87 -31.66
N GLU A 153 24.14 17.84 -30.34
CA GLU A 153 24.08 16.64 -29.51
C GLU A 153 22.63 16.32 -29.07
N GLU A 154 21.63 16.78 -29.83
CA GLU A 154 20.23 16.56 -29.52
C GLU A 154 19.84 15.07 -29.59
N MET A 155 19.15 14.59 -28.56
CA MET A 155 18.70 13.21 -28.40
C MET A 155 17.16 13.15 -28.35
N LEU A 156 16.58 12.24 -29.13
CA LEU A 156 15.13 12.03 -29.19
C LEU A 156 14.74 10.78 -28.42
N LEU A 157 13.99 10.96 -27.33
CA LEU A 157 13.46 9.89 -26.50
C LEU A 157 12.04 9.53 -26.94
N GLY A 158 11.85 8.34 -27.52
CA GLY A 158 10.53 7.87 -27.94
C GLY A 158 10.54 6.55 -28.70
N PRO A 159 9.40 6.15 -29.28
CA PRO A 159 8.14 6.89 -29.35
C PRO A 159 7.45 7.05 -27.98
N ARG A 160 6.90 8.24 -27.70
CA ARG A 160 6.06 8.52 -26.53
C ARG A 160 4.77 9.23 -26.95
N THR A 161 3.65 8.69 -26.48
CA THR A 161 2.34 9.29 -26.69
C THR A 161 2.11 10.35 -25.63
N ARG A 162 1.67 11.54 -26.07
CA ARG A 162 1.22 12.60 -25.17
C ARG A 162 -0.19 12.29 -24.66
N GLY A 163 -0.62 12.90 -23.54
CA GLY A 163 -1.91 12.60 -22.89
C GLY A 163 -3.17 12.77 -23.76
N ASP A 164 -3.05 13.38 -24.94
CA ASP A 164 -4.09 13.53 -25.97
C ASP A 164 -4.04 12.44 -27.06
N GLY A 165 -3.20 11.43 -26.91
CA GLY A 165 -3.11 10.30 -27.86
C GLY A 165 -2.17 10.55 -29.04
N GLN A 166 -1.57 11.73 -29.16
CA GLN A 166 -0.68 12.05 -30.28
C GLN A 166 0.71 11.41 -30.09
N PRO A 167 1.26 10.71 -31.09
CA PRO A 167 2.59 10.12 -31.02
C PRO A 167 3.68 11.17 -31.25
N GLY A 168 4.78 11.06 -30.52
CA GLY A 168 5.91 11.97 -30.68
C GLY A 168 7.13 11.54 -29.88
N TYR A 169 8.01 12.50 -29.62
CA TYR A 169 9.31 12.28 -28.97
C TYR A 169 9.55 13.35 -27.91
N PHE A 170 10.24 13.00 -26.82
CA PHE A 170 10.81 13.99 -25.92
C PHE A 170 12.19 14.40 -26.41
N LEU A 171 12.42 15.71 -26.42
CA LEU A 171 13.67 16.32 -26.78
C LEU A 171 14.56 16.42 -25.56
N ILE A 172 15.73 15.79 -25.61
CA ILE A 172 16.77 15.90 -24.61
C ILE A 172 17.96 16.57 -25.28
N THR A 173 18.31 17.76 -24.81
CA THR A 173 19.43 18.53 -25.35
C THR A 173 20.42 18.79 -24.23
N PRO A 174 21.70 18.46 -24.40
CA PRO A 174 22.72 18.83 -23.44
C PRO A 174 22.85 20.36 -23.37
N LEU A 175 22.99 20.88 -22.15
CA LEU A 175 23.21 22.29 -21.90
C LEU A 175 24.64 22.49 -21.38
N GLU A 176 25.43 23.20 -22.17
CA GLU A 176 26.79 23.57 -21.84
C GLU A 176 26.79 24.82 -20.97
N ARG A 177 27.40 24.72 -19.79
CA ARG A 177 27.39 25.78 -18.78
C ARG A 177 28.79 26.39 -18.67
N PRO A 178 28.91 27.72 -18.53
CA PRO A 178 30.22 28.36 -18.40
C PRO A 178 30.90 27.91 -17.10
N ASN A 179 32.12 27.37 -17.19
CA ASN A 179 32.93 26.90 -16.06
C ASN A 179 32.24 25.87 -15.15
N ALA A 180 31.35 25.06 -15.72
CA ALA A 180 30.56 24.05 -15.00
C ALA A 180 30.36 22.80 -15.85
N SER A 181 29.93 21.69 -15.24
CA SER A 181 29.66 20.46 -15.98
C SER A 181 28.46 20.62 -16.93
N LYS A 182 28.53 19.97 -18.10
CA LYS A 182 27.38 19.86 -19.00
C LYS A 182 26.27 19.03 -18.33
N ILE A 183 25.02 19.40 -18.54
CA ILE A 183 23.85 18.70 -17.97
C ILE A 183 22.84 18.36 -19.05
N LEU A 184 22.00 17.34 -18.83
CA LEU A 184 20.93 17.01 -19.76
C LEU A 184 19.67 17.84 -19.43
N VAL A 185 19.07 18.45 -20.44
CA VAL A 185 17.80 19.18 -20.28
C VAL A 185 16.74 18.53 -21.16
N ARG A 186 15.64 18.10 -20.54
CA ARG A 186 14.44 17.67 -21.29
C ARG A 186 13.62 18.92 -21.63
N ARG A 187 13.79 19.41 -22.86
CA ARG A 187 13.16 20.65 -23.33
C ARG A 187 11.64 20.53 -23.49
N GLY A 188 11.16 19.36 -23.88
CA GLY A 188 9.73 19.11 -24.07
C GLY A 188 9.42 18.02 -25.07
N TRP A 189 8.14 17.85 -25.39
CA TRP A 189 7.64 16.90 -26.36
C TRP A 189 7.44 17.57 -27.73
N VAL A 190 7.74 16.84 -28.80
CA VAL A 190 7.53 17.24 -30.19
C VAL A 190 6.72 16.18 -30.94
N PRO A 191 5.80 16.57 -31.86
CA PRO A 191 5.09 15.64 -32.72
C PRO A 191 6.04 14.80 -33.59
N ARG A 192 5.57 13.63 -34.03
CA ARG A 192 6.35 12.73 -34.90
C ARG A 192 6.79 13.41 -36.21
N GLU A 193 5.96 14.29 -36.75
CA GLU A 193 6.20 15.04 -37.99
C GLU A 193 7.34 16.04 -37.81
N LYS A 194 7.59 16.49 -36.57
CA LYS A 194 8.65 17.43 -36.19
C LYS A 194 9.87 16.71 -35.61
N LYS A 195 10.07 15.43 -35.96
CA LYS A 195 11.25 14.67 -35.54
C LYS A 195 12.53 15.37 -36.01
N ASP A 196 12.58 15.74 -37.28
CA ASP A 196 13.77 16.33 -37.89
C ASP A 196 14.00 17.75 -37.41
N GLN A 197 15.23 18.05 -37.00
CA GLN A 197 15.61 19.34 -36.43
C GLN A 197 15.37 20.51 -37.40
N SER A 198 15.55 20.28 -38.70
CA SER A 198 15.33 21.27 -39.76
C SER A 198 13.89 21.81 -39.82
N THR A 199 12.93 21.04 -39.32
CA THR A 199 11.50 21.41 -39.26
C THR A 199 11.15 22.26 -38.02
N ARG A 200 12.11 22.47 -37.11
CA ARG A 200 11.93 23.16 -35.83
C ARG A 200 12.90 24.33 -35.61
N LYS A 201 13.16 25.13 -36.65
CA LYS A 201 14.10 26.27 -36.57
C LYS A 201 13.77 27.24 -35.44
N ASP A 202 12.49 27.54 -35.22
CA ASP A 202 12.03 28.43 -34.14
C ASP A 202 12.33 27.86 -32.74
N GLY A 203 12.49 26.54 -32.63
CA GLY A 203 12.87 25.86 -31.40
C GLY A 203 14.38 25.82 -31.17
N LEU A 204 15.22 26.24 -32.12
CA LEU A 204 16.68 26.29 -31.98
C LEU A 204 17.10 27.64 -31.43
N ILE A 205 16.98 27.79 -30.11
CA ILE A 205 17.40 28.99 -29.41
C ILE A 205 18.93 29.08 -29.51
N GLU A 206 19.43 30.12 -30.17
CA GLU A 206 20.84 30.46 -30.23
C GLU A 206 21.20 31.42 -29.09
N GLY A 207 22.38 31.25 -28.51
CA GLY A 207 22.87 32.07 -27.39
C GLY A 207 22.59 31.51 -25.99
N GLU A 208 22.80 32.35 -24.99
CA GLU A 208 22.69 31.97 -23.58
C GLU A 208 21.22 31.95 -23.14
N VAL A 209 20.82 30.84 -22.53
CA VAL A 209 19.46 30.61 -22.05
C VAL A 209 19.48 30.27 -20.57
N THR A 210 18.51 30.79 -19.83
CA THR A 210 18.23 30.38 -18.47
C THR A 210 17.03 29.44 -18.45
N VAL A 211 17.24 28.22 -17.99
CA VAL A 211 16.24 27.16 -17.87
C VAL A 211 15.86 26.99 -16.41
N GLU A 212 14.57 27.06 -16.14
CA GLU A 212 13.99 26.63 -14.87
C GLU A 212 13.27 25.30 -15.08
N GLY A 213 13.57 24.33 -14.21
CA GLY A 213 13.06 22.97 -14.39
C GLY A 213 13.16 22.12 -13.13
N LEU A 214 12.54 20.95 -13.17
CA LEU A 214 12.60 19.98 -12.08
C LEU A 214 13.82 19.07 -12.23
N LEU A 215 14.60 18.95 -11.16
CA LEU A 215 15.67 17.97 -11.09
C LEU A 215 15.10 16.56 -10.94
N ARG A 216 15.59 15.62 -11.75
CA ARG A 216 15.19 14.22 -11.73
C ARG A 216 16.41 13.31 -11.67
N SER A 217 16.39 12.34 -10.77
CA SER A 217 17.31 11.21 -10.76
C SER A 217 16.94 10.25 -11.89
N GLY A 218 17.94 9.72 -12.59
CA GLY A 218 17.79 9.08 -13.89
C GLY A 218 17.21 7.67 -13.93
N GLU A 219 16.81 7.09 -12.80
CA GLU A 219 16.55 5.65 -12.76
C GLU A 219 15.08 5.30 -13.08
N GLN A 220 14.65 5.55 -14.31
CA GLN A 220 13.47 4.86 -14.84
C GLN A 220 13.93 3.54 -15.45
N LYS A 221 14.05 2.50 -14.61
CA LYS A 221 14.29 1.14 -15.11
C LYS A 221 13.31 0.85 -16.23
N ALA A 222 13.86 0.67 -17.44
CA ALA A 222 13.09 0.29 -18.59
C ALA A 222 12.37 -1.02 -18.24
N SER A 223 11.05 -1.04 -18.43
CA SER A 223 10.30 -2.30 -18.34
C SER A 223 10.90 -3.28 -19.35
N SER A 224 10.92 -4.57 -19.05
CA SER A 224 11.48 -5.61 -19.94
C SER A 224 10.85 -5.65 -21.34
N PHE A 225 9.73 -4.95 -21.56
CA PHE A 225 9.05 -4.80 -22.84
C PHE A 225 9.54 -3.60 -23.68
N VAL A 226 10.40 -2.75 -23.13
CA VAL A 226 10.97 -1.60 -23.86
C VAL A 226 12.26 -2.06 -24.54
N PRO A 227 12.43 -1.83 -25.86
CA PRO A 227 13.67 -2.14 -26.55
C PRO A 227 14.88 -1.42 -25.93
N GLU A 228 16.05 -2.04 -26.06
CA GLU A 228 17.32 -1.43 -25.65
C GLU A 228 17.64 -0.19 -26.49
N ASN A 229 18.26 0.80 -25.85
CA ASN A 229 18.72 2.02 -26.54
C ASN A 229 19.85 1.69 -27.53
N LYS A 230 19.92 2.44 -28.64
CA LYS A 230 21.00 2.33 -29.62
C LYS A 230 21.74 3.67 -29.74
N PRO A 231 22.73 3.92 -28.87
CA PRO A 231 23.50 5.16 -28.88
C PRO A 231 24.15 5.44 -30.24
N GLU A 232 24.70 4.42 -30.90
CA GLU A 232 25.35 4.57 -32.21
C GLU A 232 24.46 5.22 -33.28
N LYS A 233 23.13 4.99 -33.20
CA LYS A 233 22.13 5.49 -34.16
C LYS A 233 21.33 6.68 -33.65
N ASN A 234 21.63 7.17 -32.44
CA ASN A 234 20.83 8.18 -31.75
C ASN A 234 19.35 7.80 -31.54
N GLU A 235 19.09 6.52 -31.30
CA GLU A 235 17.75 6.00 -31.02
C GLU A 235 17.62 5.68 -29.53
N TRP A 236 16.74 6.41 -28.83
CA TRP A 236 16.53 6.26 -27.39
C TRP A 236 15.08 5.90 -27.09
N TYR A 237 14.85 4.74 -26.48
CA TYR A 237 13.53 4.23 -26.12
C TYR A 237 13.25 4.38 -24.62
N SER A 238 14.30 4.28 -23.81
CA SER A 238 14.28 4.45 -22.36
C SER A 238 15.18 5.62 -21.93
N LEU A 239 14.82 6.24 -20.80
CA LEU A 239 15.61 7.32 -20.21
C LEU A 239 16.78 6.71 -19.42
N ASP A 240 17.88 6.44 -20.13
CA ASP A 240 19.13 5.99 -19.54
C ASP A 240 20.11 7.17 -19.46
N LEU A 241 20.14 7.83 -18.30
CA LEU A 241 20.98 9.02 -18.13
C LEU A 241 22.47 8.70 -18.17
N GLU A 242 22.89 7.51 -17.74
CA GLU A 242 24.31 7.13 -17.76
C GLU A 242 24.85 7.08 -19.19
N THR A 243 24.12 6.39 -20.07
CA THR A 243 24.53 6.25 -21.46
C THR A 243 24.36 7.56 -22.24
N MET A 244 23.30 8.32 -21.99
CA MET A 244 23.10 9.65 -22.59
C MET A 244 24.18 10.65 -22.16
N ALA A 245 24.53 10.65 -20.88
CA ALA A 245 25.55 11.53 -20.31
C ALA A 245 26.94 11.19 -20.83
N LYS A 246 27.31 9.91 -20.89
CA LYS A 246 28.59 9.46 -21.47
C LYS A 246 28.76 9.90 -22.93
N ARG A 247 27.69 9.83 -23.74
CA ARG A 247 27.73 10.26 -25.13
C ARG A 247 27.98 11.76 -25.29
N SER A 248 27.37 12.55 -24.42
CA SER A 248 27.40 14.02 -24.50
C SER A 248 28.44 14.66 -23.59
N ASP A 249 29.26 13.88 -22.87
CA ASP A 249 30.15 14.39 -21.81
C ASP A 249 29.42 15.27 -20.78
N ALA A 250 28.21 14.85 -20.42
CA ALA A 250 27.38 15.49 -19.40
C ALA A 250 27.43 14.71 -18.09
N GLN A 251 26.89 15.30 -17.02
CA GLN A 251 26.57 14.54 -15.81
C GLN A 251 25.29 13.73 -16.01
N PRO A 252 25.16 12.54 -15.39
CA PRO A 252 23.98 11.66 -15.47
C PRO A 252 22.79 12.21 -14.65
N ILE A 253 22.42 13.45 -14.93
CA ILE A 253 21.33 14.18 -14.30
C ILE A 253 20.48 14.81 -15.39
N ILE A 254 19.17 14.93 -15.15
CA ILE A 254 18.27 15.58 -16.09
C ILE A 254 17.43 16.65 -15.41
N VAL A 255 17.33 17.80 -16.07
CA VAL A 255 16.44 18.88 -15.70
C VAL A 255 15.26 18.86 -16.66
N GLU A 256 14.05 18.63 -16.15
CA GLU A 256 12.82 18.68 -16.93
C GLU A 256 12.31 20.12 -16.97
N THR A 257 12.30 20.74 -18.15
CA THR A 257 11.80 22.10 -18.32
C THR A 257 10.33 22.18 -17.95
N LEU A 258 9.99 23.13 -17.09
CA LEU A 258 8.61 23.43 -16.72
C LEU A 258 7.98 24.39 -17.72
N LEU A 259 6.67 24.24 -17.92
CA LEU A 259 5.85 25.29 -18.52
C LEU A 259 5.27 26.12 -17.38
N ASP A 260 5.60 27.41 -17.33
CA ASP A 260 5.07 28.35 -16.33
C ASP A 260 3.55 28.56 -16.47
N THR A 261 3.02 28.28 -17.66
CA THR A 261 1.58 28.32 -17.92
C THR A 261 1.05 26.89 -17.95
N PRO A 262 -0.09 26.59 -17.30
CA PRO A 262 -0.60 25.24 -17.22
C PRO A 262 -0.82 24.69 -18.64
N ALA A 263 -0.33 23.47 -18.89
CA ALA A 263 -0.18 22.92 -20.25
C ALA A 263 -1.48 22.81 -21.06
N HIS A 264 -2.65 23.08 -20.49
CA HIS A 264 -3.90 23.17 -21.26
C HIS A 264 -4.07 24.51 -21.98
N LEU A 265 -3.40 25.59 -21.55
CA LEU A 265 -3.56 26.94 -22.11
C LEU A 265 -2.56 27.25 -23.23
N ILE A 266 -1.34 26.69 -23.22
CA ILE A 266 -0.33 26.93 -24.27
C ILE A 266 -0.25 25.81 -25.33
N LYS A 267 -1.20 24.88 -25.29
CA LYS A 267 -1.14 23.65 -26.10
C LYS A 267 -1.21 23.94 -27.60
N SER A 268 -2.02 24.90 -28.04
CA SER A 268 -2.12 25.26 -29.46
C SER A 268 -0.95 26.14 -29.91
N GLU A 269 -0.71 27.27 -29.24
CA GLU A 269 0.26 28.26 -29.72
C GLU A 269 1.71 27.76 -29.77
N LEU A 270 2.18 26.94 -28.82
CA LEU A 270 3.54 26.39 -28.88
C LEU A 270 3.67 25.31 -29.96
N ILE A 271 2.62 24.52 -30.18
CA ILE A 271 2.60 23.54 -31.27
C ILE A 271 2.65 24.27 -32.61
N ASP A 272 1.86 25.34 -32.75
CA ASP A 272 1.79 26.15 -33.96
C ASP A 272 3.13 26.88 -34.22
N LYS A 273 3.82 27.33 -33.15
CA LYS A 273 5.16 27.94 -33.20
C LYS A 273 6.32 26.94 -33.19
N ASN A 274 6.08 25.63 -33.32
CA ASN A 274 7.14 24.60 -33.37
C ASN A 274 8.01 24.46 -32.10
N ILE A 275 7.56 24.96 -30.95
CA ILE A 275 8.33 24.94 -29.70
C ILE A 275 8.02 23.64 -28.93
N PRO A 276 9.05 22.91 -28.41
CA PRO A 276 8.83 21.72 -27.60
C PRO A 276 7.98 22.00 -26.35
N VAL A 277 6.99 21.14 -26.10
CA VAL A 277 6.04 21.33 -24.99
C VAL A 277 6.56 20.59 -23.75
N GLY A 278 7.00 21.34 -22.72
CA GLY A 278 7.38 20.78 -21.42
C GLY A 278 6.30 19.89 -20.79
N ARG A 279 6.68 19.03 -19.83
CA ARG A 279 5.68 18.24 -19.09
C ARG A 279 5.08 19.12 -18.00
N SER A 280 3.76 19.00 -17.76
CA SER A 280 3.19 19.61 -16.55
C SER A 280 3.83 19.01 -15.30
N PRO A 281 4.12 19.85 -14.29
CA PRO A 281 4.61 19.40 -12.99
C PRO A 281 3.50 18.65 -12.25
N VAL A 282 3.24 17.39 -12.61
CA VAL A 282 2.29 16.52 -11.92
C VAL A 282 3.01 15.24 -11.52
N VAL A 283 2.95 14.92 -10.23
CA VAL A 283 3.43 13.65 -9.70
C VAL A 283 2.38 12.57 -9.96
N GLU A 284 2.41 11.98 -11.15
CA GLU A 284 1.47 10.91 -11.53
C GLU A 284 1.88 9.56 -10.93
N LEU A 285 1.64 9.37 -9.64
CA LEU A 285 1.79 8.08 -8.97
C LEU A 285 0.47 7.30 -9.06
N ARG A 286 0.46 6.22 -9.83
CA ARG A 286 -0.73 5.35 -9.96
C ARG A 286 -1.18 4.82 -8.59
N ASN A 287 -2.43 5.11 -8.23
CA ASN A 287 -2.97 4.86 -6.91
C ASN A 287 -4.28 4.07 -6.96
N ASN A 288 -4.18 2.75 -7.10
CA ASN A 288 -5.34 1.85 -7.10
C ASN A 288 -5.69 1.34 -5.68
N HIS A 289 -4.99 1.81 -4.64
CA HIS A 289 -5.15 1.27 -3.28
C HIS A 289 -6.54 1.55 -2.69
N LYS A 290 -7.19 2.65 -3.10
CA LYS A 290 -8.56 2.99 -2.68
C LYS A 290 -9.58 1.92 -3.11
N GLU A 291 -9.49 1.43 -4.34
CA GLU A 291 -10.37 0.37 -4.85
C GLU A 291 -10.18 -0.93 -4.06
N TYR A 292 -8.92 -1.33 -3.84
CA TYR A 292 -8.62 -2.52 -3.05
C TYR A 292 -9.08 -2.41 -1.59
N ILE A 293 -8.96 -1.23 -0.97
CA ILE A 293 -9.50 -0.99 0.38
C ILE A 293 -11.00 -1.33 0.42
N VAL A 294 -11.76 -0.83 -0.56
CA VAL A 294 -13.20 -1.13 -0.67
C VAL A 294 -13.43 -2.63 -0.84
N THR A 295 -12.68 -3.30 -1.73
CA THR A 295 -12.80 -4.76 -1.93
C THR A 295 -12.54 -5.55 -0.65
N TRP A 296 -11.42 -5.28 0.04
CA TRP A 296 -11.03 -6.06 1.23
C TRP A 296 -11.99 -5.85 2.40
N TYR A 297 -12.45 -4.62 2.65
CA TYR A 297 -13.44 -4.38 3.70
C TYR A 297 -14.82 -4.92 3.32
N SER A 298 -15.22 -4.88 2.04
CA SER A 298 -16.47 -5.50 1.57
C SER A 298 -16.47 -7.01 1.79
N LEU A 299 -15.37 -7.69 1.46
CA LEU A 299 -15.20 -9.12 1.73
C LEU A 299 -15.19 -9.42 3.23
N CYS A 300 -14.55 -8.59 4.04
CA CYS A 300 -14.56 -8.71 5.50
C CYS A 300 -15.99 -8.63 6.06
N ILE A 301 -16.78 -7.65 5.62
CA ILE A 301 -18.18 -7.47 6.05
C ILE A 301 -19.03 -8.65 5.61
N ALA A 302 -18.96 -9.05 4.33
CA ALA A 302 -19.76 -10.14 3.79
C ALA A 302 -19.48 -11.48 4.49
N THR A 303 -18.21 -11.81 4.72
CA THR A 303 -17.81 -13.04 5.40
C THR A 303 -18.15 -13.03 6.89
N SER A 304 -18.03 -11.87 7.55
CA SER A 304 -18.48 -11.70 8.94
C SER A 304 -19.99 -11.84 9.08
N ALA A 305 -20.77 -11.26 8.15
CA ALA A 305 -22.22 -11.39 8.11
C ALA A 305 -22.64 -12.85 7.86
N MET A 306 -21.99 -13.53 6.93
CA MET A 306 -22.21 -14.96 6.67
C MET A 306 -21.90 -15.81 7.91
N LEU A 307 -20.79 -15.55 8.59
CA LEU A 307 -20.43 -16.23 9.84
C LEU A 307 -21.48 -15.97 10.93
N TYR A 308 -21.93 -14.73 11.09
CA TYR A 308 -22.95 -14.35 12.06
C TYR A 308 -24.29 -15.05 11.81
N ILE A 309 -24.78 -15.04 10.56
CA ILE A 309 -26.00 -15.76 10.16
C ILE A 309 -25.83 -17.24 10.45
N LEU A 310 -24.68 -17.83 10.07
CA LEU A 310 -24.40 -19.24 10.34
C LEU A 310 -24.48 -19.50 11.85
N MET A 311 -23.80 -18.71 12.68
CA MET A 311 -23.81 -18.82 14.15
C MET A 311 -25.21 -18.73 14.77
N ARG A 312 -26.13 -17.97 14.17
CA ARG A 312 -27.53 -17.87 14.60
C ARG A 312 -28.45 -19.01 14.11
N ARG A 313 -28.06 -19.77 13.08
CA ARG A 313 -28.86 -20.92 12.61
C ARG A 313 -28.85 -22.06 13.65
N PRO A 314 -30.01 -22.66 13.98
CA PRO A 314 -30.09 -23.80 14.87
C PRO A 314 -29.33 -25.01 14.27
N PRO A 315 -28.75 -25.88 15.11
CA PRO A 315 -28.06 -27.07 14.62
C PRO A 315 -29.05 -27.97 13.85
N PRO A 316 -28.62 -28.61 12.75
CA PRO A 316 -29.47 -29.53 12.01
C PRO A 316 -29.93 -30.65 12.95
N THR A 317 -31.24 -30.83 13.07
CA THR A 317 -31.84 -31.93 13.84
C THR A 317 -31.49 -33.23 13.13
N LYS A 318 -30.77 -34.13 13.81
CA LYS A 318 -30.57 -35.49 13.31
C LYS A 318 -31.94 -36.18 13.31
N LYS A 319 -32.49 -36.51 12.13
CA LYS A 319 -33.67 -37.39 12.06
C LYS A 319 -33.29 -38.71 12.73
N ALA A 320 -34.08 -39.13 13.72
CA ALA A 320 -33.91 -40.44 14.35
C ALA A 320 -33.98 -41.52 13.27
N PRO A 321 -33.16 -42.58 13.34
CA PRO A 321 -33.28 -43.70 12.41
C PRO A 321 -34.71 -44.22 12.47
N GLN A 322 -35.36 -44.31 11.30
CA GLN A 322 -36.66 -44.96 11.17
C GLN A 322 -36.50 -46.40 11.67
N MET A 323 -37.03 -46.68 12.85
CA MET A 323 -37.17 -48.04 13.34
C MET A 323 -38.17 -48.73 12.41
N LEU A 324 -37.67 -49.57 11.50
CA LEU A 324 -38.53 -50.47 10.74
C LEU A 324 -39.26 -51.39 11.74
N PRO A 325 -40.58 -51.59 11.60
CA PRO A 325 -41.30 -52.50 12.47
C PRO A 325 -40.70 -53.90 12.33
N ARG A 326 -40.26 -54.49 13.46
CA ARG A 326 -40.01 -55.93 13.52
C ARG A 326 -41.35 -56.61 13.34
N HIS A 327 -41.56 -57.25 12.20
CA HIS A 327 -42.60 -58.26 12.06
C HIS A 327 -42.28 -59.40 13.04
N VAL A 328 -43.21 -59.66 13.96
CA VAL A 328 -43.20 -60.79 14.89
C VAL A 328 -43.76 -62.01 14.20
#